data_AF-A0A7S3MVM2-F1
#
_entry.id   AF-A0A7S3MVM2-F1
#
_cell.length_a   1.000
_cell.length_b   1.000
_cell.length_c   1.000
_cell.angle_alpha   90.00
_cell.angle_beta   90.00
_cell.angle_gamma   90.00
#
_symmetry.space_group_name_H-M   'P 1'
#
loop_
_entity.id
_entity.type
_entity.pdbx_description
1 polymer ?
#
loop_
_entity_poly.entity_id
_entity_poly.type
_entity_poly.pdbx_seq_one_letter_code
_entity_poly.pdbx_strand_id
1 'polypeptide(L)'
;EDFLKIGDNICLYSDTAQGYLTSMGFNSPEIYIQKCSQLHNSHFYNLRNMVFEVVPKLSYDAIKEMRQENKMIKQKEENPQEVVESVDPELFENRKKRMETLEKRVNKNNENNLKYVSEVHGRKVLYGQ
;
A
#
# COMPACT_ATOMS: atom_id res chain seq x y z
N GLU A 1 -16.95 11.40 -24.97
CA GLU A 1 -17.21 11.05 -23.56
C GLU A 1 -15.89 10.78 -22.89
N ASP A 2 -15.56 11.57 -21.87
CA ASP A 2 -14.34 11.39 -21.08
C ASP A 2 -14.63 10.39 -19.96
N PHE A 3 -14.19 9.15 -20.16
CA PHE A 3 -14.26 8.09 -19.16
C PHE A 3 -13.09 8.23 -18.18
N LEU A 4 -13.32 7.81 -16.93
CA LEU A 4 -12.26 7.64 -15.93
C LEU A 4 -11.25 6.58 -16.41
N LYS A 5 -9.96 6.89 -16.30
CA LYS A 5 -8.86 6.02 -16.70
C LYS A 5 -7.92 5.74 -15.54
N ILE A 6 -7.20 4.63 -15.65
CA ILE A 6 -6.10 4.32 -14.75
C ILE A 6 -4.99 5.36 -14.95
N GLY A 7 -4.52 5.93 -13.85
CA GLY A 7 -3.56 7.04 -13.81
C GLY A 7 -4.19 8.43 -13.75
N ASP A 8 -5.52 8.53 -13.79
CA ASP A 8 -6.19 9.82 -13.59
C ASP A 8 -6.07 10.28 -12.13
N ASN A 9 -5.89 11.59 -11.96
CA ASN A 9 -5.93 12.25 -10.66
C ASN A 9 -7.36 12.68 -10.34
N ILE A 10 -7.88 12.22 -9.20
CA ILE A 10 -9.26 12.43 -8.78
C ILE A 10 -9.34 13.03 -7.38
N CYS A 11 -10.49 13.64 -7.08
CA CYS A 11 -10.87 14.03 -5.73
C CYS A 11 -12.13 13.24 -5.33
N LEU A 12 -12.18 12.77 -4.09
CA LEU A 12 -13.29 11.98 -3.58
C LEU A 12 -14.17 12.84 -2.67
N TYR A 13 -15.37 13.19 -3.13
CA TYR A 13 -16.36 13.94 -2.35
C TYR A 13 -17.38 13.00 -1.71
N SER A 14 -17.72 13.27 -0.44
CA SER A 14 -18.77 12.57 0.28
C SER A 14 -20.01 13.47 0.36
N ASP A 15 -21.12 13.01 -0.22
CA ASP A 15 -22.41 13.72 -0.15
C ASP A 15 -23.02 13.68 1.26
N THR A 16 -22.77 12.63 2.04
CA THR A 16 -23.29 12.48 3.40
C THR A 16 -22.58 13.37 4.39
N ALA A 17 -21.25 13.46 4.30
CA ALA A 17 -20.43 14.29 5.19
C ALA A 17 -20.22 15.72 4.65
N GLN A 18 -20.59 15.96 3.39
CA GLN A 18 -20.43 17.22 2.66
C GLN A 18 -18.98 17.73 2.66
N GLY A 19 -18.06 16.91 2.16
CA GLY A 19 -16.65 17.26 2.10
C GLY A 19 -15.76 16.30 1.30
N TYR A 20 -14.51 16.69 1.05
CA TYR A 20 -13.52 15.85 0.39
C TYR A 20 -12.73 15.00 1.38
N LEU A 21 -12.34 13.81 0.94
CA LEU A 21 -11.36 12.98 1.64
C LEU A 21 -9.96 13.64 1.55
N THR A 22 -9.25 13.70 2.67
CA THR A 22 -7.92 14.32 2.75
C THR A 22 -7.06 13.67 3.82
N SER A 23 -5.77 14.02 3.85
CA SER A 23 -4.80 13.65 4.89
C SER A 23 -4.02 14.87 5.40
N MET A 24 -3.58 14.81 6.67
CA MET A 24 -2.84 15.90 7.33
C MET A 24 -1.37 15.99 6.86
N GLY A 25 -0.87 14.98 6.12
CA GLY A 25 0.50 14.94 5.59
C GLY A 25 1.12 13.54 5.65
N PHE A 26 2.38 13.42 5.19
CA PHE A 26 3.07 12.13 5.01
C PHE A 26 3.32 11.32 6.29
N ASN A 27 3.33 11.99 7.45
CA ASN A 27 3.69 11.37 8.73
C ASN A 27 2.48 10.80 9.49
N SER A 28 1.24 11.12 9.09
CA SER A 28 0.05 10.59 9.71
C SER A 28 -0.70 9.68 8.73
N PRO A 29 -0.97 8.42 9.07
CA PRO A 29 -1.75 7.52 8.22
C PRO A 29 -3.25 7.83 8.25
N GLU A 30 -3.68 8.80 9.07
CA GLU A 30 -5.09 9.10 9.27
C GLU A 30 -5.67 9.88 8.07
N ILE A 31 -6.82 9.40 7.62
CA ILE A 31 -7.66 10.05 6.60
C ILE A 31 -8.91 10.61 7.27
N TYR A 32 -9.33 11.80 6.86
CA TYR A 32 -10.52 12.46 7.39
C TYR A 32 -11.22 13.24 6.28
N ILE A 33 -12.46 13.65 6.56
CA ILE A 33 -13.25 14.45 5.63
C ILE A 33 -13.10 15.91 6.01
N GLN A 34 -12.60 16.71 5.08
CA GLN A 34 -12.58 18.16 5.19
C GLN A 34 -13.87 18.72 4.62
N LYS A 35 -14.76 19.18 5.51
CA LYS A 35 -16.02 19.81 5.13
C LYS A 35 -15.76 21.03 4.26
N CYS A 36 -16.43 21.07 3.12
CA CYS A 36 -16.25 22.13 2.13
C CYS A 36 -17.48 22.24 1.23
N SER A 37 -17.75 23.47 0.78
CA SER A 37 -18.73 23.70 -0.28
C SER A 37 -18.14 23.26 -1.62
N GLN A 38 -18.90 22.46 -2.38
CA GLN A 38 -18.51 21.99 -3.72
C GLN A 38 -18.12 23.15 -4.67
N LEU A 39 -18.67 24.34 -4.45
CA LEU A 39 -18.49 25.52 -5.31
C LEU A 39 -17.22 26.33 -4.99
N HIS A 40 -16.58 26.12 -3.84
CA HIS A 40 -15.52 26.99 -3.34
C HIS A 40 -14.22 26.24 -3.03
N ASN A 41 -13.89 25.21 -3.81
CA ASN A 41 -12.67 24.42 -3.63
C ASN A 41 -11.40 25.29 -3.57
N SER A 42 -11.34 26.37 -4.36
CA SER A 42 -10.20 27.31 -4.39
C SER A 42 -9.91 28.01 -3.06
N HIS A 43 -10.86 28.03 -2.12
CA HIS A 43 -10.71 28.70 -0.83
C HIS A 43 -10.12 27.81 0.26
N PHE A 44 -9.87 26.52 -0.02
CA PHE A 44 -9.33 25.59 0.96
C PHE A 44 -7.83 25.46 0.84
N TYR A 45 -7.13 25.61 1.96
CA TYR A 45 -5.72 25.28 2.08
C TYR A 45 -5.53 23.76 1.88
N ASN A 46 -4.39 23.35 1.30
CA ASN A 46 -3.97 21.96 1.12
C ASN A 46 -4.76 21.10 0.11
N LEU A 47 -5.26 21.69 -0.97
CA LEU A 47 -5.92 20.95 -2.07
C LEU A 47 -5.11 19.76 -2.61
N ARG A 48 -3.77 19.84 -2.60
CA ARG A 48 -2.91 18.73 -3.04
C ARG A 48 -3.09 17.45 -2.23
N ASN A 49 -3.45 17.56 -0.95
CA ASN A 49 -3.66 16.40 -0.09
C ASN A 49 -5.02 15.71 -0.31
N MET A 50 -5.88 16.31 -1.16
CA MET A 50 -7.18 15.76 -1.55
C MET A 50 -7.14 14.98 -2.87
N VAL A 51 -5.98 15.01 -3.56
CA VAL A 51 -5.81 14.38 -4.88
C VAL A 51 -5.33 12.95 -4.69
N PHE A 52 -6.01 12.02 -5.35
CA PHE A 52 -5.69 10.60 -5.37
C PHE A 52 -5.46 10.16 -6.82
N GLU A 53 -4.50 9.26 -7.03
CA GLU A 53 -4.27 8.63 -8.33
C GLU A 53 -5.03 7.30 -8.40
N VAL A 54 -5.73 7.06 -9.50
CA VAL A 54 -6.38 5.77 -9.77
C VAL A 54 -5.33 4.76 -10.22
N VAL A 55 -5.01 3.80 -9.36
CA VAL A 55 -4.04 2.73 -9.65
C VAL A 55 -4.72 1.38 -9.88
N PRO A 56 -4.14 0.48 -10.71
CA PRO A 56 -4.71 -0.84 -10.90
C PRO A 56 -4.51 -1.71 -9.65
N LYS A 57 -5.28 -2.80 -9.56
CA LYS A 57 -5.07 -3.82 -8.52
C LYS A 57 -3.70 -4.48 -8.69
N LEU A 58 -2.88 -4.41 -7.65
CA LEU A 58 -1.54 -5.00 -7.61
C LEU A 58 -1.50 -6.29 -6.79
N SER A 59 -0.47 -7.11 -6.99
CA SER A 59 -0.23 -8.32 -6.20
C SER A 59 0.62 -8.03 -4.97
N TYR A 60 0.18 -8.51 -3.81
CA TYR A 60 0.85 -8.32 -2.51
C TYR A 60 1.13 -9.63 -1.75
N ASP A 61 1.02 -10.79 -2.40
CA ASP A 61 1.15 -12.08 -1.73
C ASP A 61 2.56 -12.30 -1.16
N ALA A 62 3.59 -11.98 -1.94
CA ALA A 62 4.98 -12.14 -1.53
C ALA A 62 5.34 -11.24 -0.32
N ILE A 63 4.87 -9.98 -0.30
CA ILE A 63 5.14 -9.07 0.82
C ILE A 63 4.34 -9.48 2.07
N LYS A 64 3.16 -10.07 1.90
CA LYS A 64 2.38 -10.62 3.00
C LYS A 64 3.09 -11.80 3.67
N GLU A 65 3.63 -12.74 2.88
CA GLU A 65 4.42 -13.86 3.38
C GLU A 65 5.67 -13.38 4.14
N MET A 66 6.42 -12.43 3.56
CA MET A 66 7.61 -11.85 4.20
C MET A 66 7.26 -11.15 5.53
N ARG A 67 6.15 -10.40 5.59
CA ARG A 67 5.67 -9.76 6.83
C ARG A 67 5.28 -10.78 7.90
N GLN A 68 4.73 -11.94 7.51
CA GLN A 68 4.39 -13.01 8.45
C GLN A 68 5.65 -13.65 9.03
N GLU A 69 6.64 -13.98 8.20
CA GLU A 69 7.91 -14.54 8.67
C GLU A 69 8.63 -13.58 9.62
N ASN A 70 8.68 -12.27 9.29
CA ASN A 70 9.24 -11.23 10.15
C ASN A 70 8.51 -11.12 11.51
N LYS A 71 7.19 -11.29 11.54
CA LYS A 71 6.44 -11.30 12.81
C LYS A 71 6.82 -12.51 13.67
N MET A 72 6.97 -13.69 13.06
CA MET A 72 7.39 -14.90 13.78
C MET A 72 8.82 -14.79 14.31
N ILE A 73 9.72 -14.09 13.61
CA ILE A 73 11.08 -13.82 14.09
C ILE A 73 11.01 -12.94 15.35
N LYS A 74 10.33 -11.80 15.27
CA LYS A 74 10.21 -10.86 16.40
C LYS A 74 9.57 -11.49 17.64
N GLN A 75 8.52 -12.30 17.46
CA GLN A 75 7.86 -13.00 18.57
C GLN A 75 8.79 -13.98 19.30
N LYS A 76 9.72 -14.61 18.58
CA LYS A 76 10.73 -15.51 19.18
C LYS A 76 11.84 -14.74 19.90
N GLU A 77 12.20 -13.55 19.41
CA GLU A 77 13.17 -12.67 20.07
C GLU A 77 12.62 -12.09 21.39
N GLU A 78 11.32 -11.82 21.47
CA GLU A 78 10.65 -11.29 22.65
C GLU A 78 10.39 -12.34 23.76
N ASN A 79 10.43 -13.65 23.44
CA ASN A 79 10.23 -14.76 24.37
C ASN A 79 11.51 -15.63 24.53
N PRO A 80 12.46 -15.25 25.42
CA PRO A 80 13.76 -15.91 25.52
C PRO A 80 13.74 -17.38 25.97
N GLN A 81 12.62 -17.88 26.51
CA GLN A 81 12.50 -19.28 26.97
C GLN A 81 12.45 -20.30 25.80
N GLU A 82 12.10 -19.89 24.57
CA GLU A 82 12.15 -20.75 23.37
C GLU A 82 13.51 -20.66 22.62
N VAL A 83 14.32 -19.64 22.90
CA VAL A 83 15.57 -19.37 22.17
C VAL A 83 16.70 -20.31 22.60
N VAL A 84 16.60 -20.90 23.80
CA VAL A 84 17.63 -21.77 24.38
C VAL A 84 17.66 -23.17 23.74
N GLU A 85 16.60 -23.60 23.05
CA GLU A 85 16.52 -24.94 22.43
C GLU A 85 16.97 -25.02 20.96
N SER A 86 17.30 -23.91 20.30
CA SER A 86 17.71 -23.93 18.88
C SER A 86 18.98 -23.13 18.60
N VAL A 87 20.13 -23.65 19.04
CA VAL A 87 21.45 -23.27 18.49
C VAL A 87 21.89 -24.36 17.54
N ASP A 88 21.04 -24.73 16.58
CA ASP A 88 21.44 -25.57 15.47
C ASP A 88 21.85 -24.63 14.32
N PRO A 89 23.16 -24.49 14.02
CA PRO A 89 23.64 -23.51 13.03
C PRO A 89 22.97 -23.67 11.66
N GLU A 90 22.61 -24.90 11.32
CA GLU A 90 21.95 -25.25 10.06
C GLU A 90 20.53 -24.69 9.96
N LEU A 91 19.78 -24.67 11.07
CA LEU A 91 18.42 -24.12 11.11
C LEU A 91 18.42 -22.59 10.90
N PHE A 92 19.39 -21.90 11.52
CA PHE A 92 19.59 -20.46 11.36
C PHE A 92 19.98 -20.11 9.92
N GLU A 93 20.91 -20.87 9.34
CA GLU A 93 21.37 -20.65 7.97
C GLU A 93 20.26 -20.93 6.93
N ASN A 94 19.46 -21.98 7.13
CA ASN A 94 18.30 -22.29 6.30
C ASN A 94 17.24 -21.18 6.36
N ARG A 95 17.00 -20.60 7.55
CA ARG A 95 16.06 -19.50 7.71
C ARG A 95 16.55 -18.21 7.05
N LYS A 96 17.84 -17.91 7.17
CA LYS A 96 18.48 -16.79 6.46
C LYS A 96 18.34 -16.94 4.94
N LYS A 97 18.65 -18.11 4.38
CA LYS A 97 18.47 -18.41 2.94
C LYS A 97 17.01 -18.26 2.49
N ARG A 98 16.05 -18.66 3.34
CA ARG A 98 14.62 -18.47 3.07
C ARG A 98 14.25 -16.98 3.02
N MET A 99 14.71 -16.18 3.97
CA MET A 99 14.47 -14.73 3.98
C MET A 99 15.04 -14.04 2.75
N GLU A 100 16.29 -14.33 2.38
CA GLU A 100 16.91 -13.81 1.16
C GLU A 100 16.11 -14.18 -0.10
N THR A 101 15.55 -15.40 -0.14
CA THR A 101 14.70 -15.84 -1.26
C THR A 101 13.38 -15.08 -1.30
N LEU A 102 12.76 -14.81 -0.15
CA LEU A 102 11.53 -14.02 -0.05
C LEU A 102 11.77 -12.57 -0.47
N GLU A 103 12.88 -11.96 -0.05
CA GLU A 103 13.24 -10.61 -0.48
C GLU A 103 13.39 -10.52 -2.01
N LYS A 104 14.09 -11.47 -2.63
CA LYS A 104 14.19 -11.56 -4.09
C LYS A 104 12.83 -11.68 -4.77
N ARG A 105 11.92 -12.47 -4.20
CA ARG A 105 10.53 -12.61 -4.71
C ARG A 105 9.74 -11.32 -4.57
N VAL A 106 9.87 -10.61 -3.45
CA VAL A 106 9.21 -9.31 -3.22
C VAL A 106 9.71 -8.28 -4.23
N ASN A 107 11.03 -8.19 -4.44
CA ASN A 107 11.61 -7.27 -5.41
C ASN A 107 11.12 -7.56 -6.83
N LYS A 108 11.16 -8.82 -7.25
CA LYS A 108 10.63 -9.23 -8.56
C LYS A 108 9.14 -8.92 -8.70
N ASN A 109 8.35 -9.12 -7.64
CA ASN A 109 6.93 -8.79 -7.65
C ASN A 109 6.70 -7.27 -7.77
N ASN A 110 7.51 -6.46 -7.09
CA ASN A 110 7.46 -5.00 -7.21
C ASN A 110 7.81 -4.54 -8.63
N GLU A 111 8.84 -5.12 -9.24
CA GLU A 111 9.20 -4.85 -10.65
C GLU A 111 8.05 -5.21 -11.60
N ASN A 112 7.43 -6.38 -11.41
CA ASN A 112 6.27 -6.80 -12.19
C ASN A 112 5.08 -5.86 -12.01
N ASN A 113 4.79 -5.44 -10.78
CA ASN A 113 3.73 -4.48 -10.48
C ASN A 113 3.99 -3.14 -11.17
N LEU A 114 5.22 -2.60 -11.10
CA LEU A 114 5.58 -1.35 -11.78
C LEU A 114 5.42 -1.43 -13.30
N LYS A 115 5.86 -2.54 -13.89
CA LYS A 115 5.65 -2.81 -15.32
C LYS A 115 4.18 -2.91 -15.68
N TYR A 116 3.38 -3.57 -14.82
CA TYR A 116 1.95 -3.67 -15.03
C TYR A 116 1.25 -2.31 -14.97
N VAL A 117 1.60 -1.44 -14.00
CA VAL A 117 1.05 -0.08 -13.91
C VAL A 117 1.30 0.69 -15.20
N SER A 118 2.51 0.65 -15.75
CA SER A 118 2.83 1.36 -17.00
C SER A 118 2.09 0.77 -18.22
N GLU A 119 1.90 -0.54 -18.28
CA GLU A 119 1.17 -1.23 -19.37
C GLU A 119 -0.34 -0.97 -19.38
N VAL A 120 -0.93 -0.66 -18.22
CA VAL A 120 -2.37 -0.42 -18.08
C VAL A 120 -2.75 1.05 -17.93
N HIS A 121 -1.77 1.94 -17.82
CA HIS A 121 -1.99 3.37 -17.76
C HIS A 121 -2.84 3.85 -18.95
N GLY A 122 -3.84 4.69 -18.68
CA GLY A 122 -4.78 5.19 -19.68
C GLY A 122 -5.92 4.24 -20.07
N ARG A 123 -5.94 2.99 -19.57
CA ARG A 123 -7.09 2.09 -19.77
C ARG A 123 -8.31 2.60 -19.00
N LYS A 124 -9.49 2.43 -19.58
CA LYS A 124 -10.77 2.80 -18.95
C LYS A 124 -11.03 1.95 -17.72
N VAL A 125 -11.53 2.58 -16.67
CA VAL A 125 -12.03 1.90 -15.46
C VAL A 125 -13.46 1.45 -15.70
N LEU A 126 -13.75 0.18 -15.45
CA LEU A 126 -15.10 -0.38 -15.56
C LEU A 126 -15.67 -0.68 -14.17
N TYR A 127 -16.99 -0.56 -14.03
CA TYR A 127 -17.67 -0.92 -12.78
C TYR A 127 -17.51 -2.41 -12.48
N GLY A 128 -17.16 -2.74 -11.23
CA GLY A 128 -17.01 -4.11 -10.73
C GLY A 128 -15.62 -4.73 -10.88
N GLN A 129 -14.63 -3.97 -11.37
CA GLN A 129 -13.21 -4.37 -11.41
C GLN A 129 -12.52 -4.28 -10.04
#